data_AF-A0A6B8KEG5-F1
#
_entry.id   AF-A0A6B8KEG5-F1
#
_cell.length_a   1.000
_cell.length_b   1.000
_cell.length_c   1.000
_cell.angle_alpha   90.00
_cell.angle_beta   90.00
_cell.angle_gamma   90.00
#
_symmetry.space_group_name_H-M   'P 1'
#
loop_
_entity.id
_entity.type
_entity.pdbx_description
1 polymer ?
#
loop_
_entity_poly.entity_id
_entity_poly.type
_entity_poly.pdbx_seq_one_letter_code
_entity_poly.pdbx_strand_id
1 'polypeptide(L)'
;MVDEIFAPMCEMAFVGEETGKRITVRLAAPVPDSETGDWYCLSEIAVNEKAERRRNYGTSPFQAIIEALTRFRVFFEKQTEPFVTTEEYPDAAYVIFPKYIPWVYGLDVYQRLRGMVDAEVQKIEDELTRRREARGRKEEG
;
A
#
# COMPACT_ATOMS: atom_id res chain seq x y z
N MET A 1 28.36 -14.74 -9.17
CA MET A 1 27.02 -14.19 -8.90
C MET A 1 26.12 -14.76 -9.97
N VAL A 2 25.28 -15.73 -9.63
CA VAL A 2 24.20 -16.14 -10.54
C VAL A 2 23.21 -14.99 -10.50
N ASP A 3 22.90 -14.40 -11.65
CA ASP A 3 21.83 -13.42 -11.76
C ASP A 3 20.54 -14.10 -11.29
N GLU A 4 20.13 -13.82 -10.05
CA GLU A 4 18.82 -14.24 -9.56
C GLU A 4 17.78 -13.70 -10.54
N ILE A 5 17.07 -14.61 -11.20
CA ILE A 5 15.98 -14.27 -12.11
C ILE A 5 14.95 -13.54 -11.26
N PHE A 6 14.89 -12.22 -11.44
CA PHE A 6 13.93 -11.37 -10.77
C PHE A 6 12.59 -11.50 -11.49
N ALA A 7 11.71 -12.36 -10.97
CA ALA A 7 10.34 -12.51 -11.43
C ALA A 7 9.40 -11.71 -10.50
N PRO A 8 8.98 -10.49 -10.89
CA PRO A 8 8.13 -9.67 -10.03
C PRO A 8 6.73 -10.27 -9.92
N MET A 9 6.24 -10.43 -8.70
CA MET A 9 4.84 -10.75 -8.40
C MET A 9 3.97 -9.49 -8.35
N CYS A 10 4.58 -8.33 -8.15
CA CYS A 10 3.93 -7.02 -8.11
C CYS A 10 4.86 -5.97 -8.71
N GLU A 11 4.29 -5.10 -9.54
CA GLU A 11 4.96 -3.95 -10.15
C GLU A 11 4.03 -2.75 -10.07
N MET A 12 4.57 -1.59 -9.70
CA MET A 12 3.86 -0.32 -9.71
C MET A 12 4.76 0.77 -10.25
N ALA A 13 4.20 1.63 -11.09
CA ALA A 13 4.87 2.79 -11.67
C ALA A 13 4.26 4.09 -11.15
N PHE A 14 5.13 5.05 -10.88
CA PHE A 14 4.82 6.35 -10.31
C PHE A 14 5.46 7.46 -11.15
N VAL A 15 4.78 8.60 -11.24
CA VAL A 15 5.26 9.81 -11.91
C VAL A 15 5.21 10.96 -10.93
N GLY A 16 6.31 11.70 -10.80
CA GLY A 16 6.36 12.93 -10.01
C GLY A 16 5.55 14.03 -10.71
N GLU A 17 4.63 14.67 -9.99
CA GLU A 17 3.73 15.67 -10.58
C GLU A 17 4.45 16.94 -11.04
N GLU A 18 5.57 17.26 -10.39
CA GLU A 18 6.34 18.49 -10.68
C GLU A 18 7.45 18.23 -11.71
N THR A 19 8.21 17.15 -11.55
CA THR A 19 9.40 16.90 -12.37
C THR A 19 9.16 15.93 -13.53
N GLY A 20 8.04 15.20 -13.54
CA GLY A 20 7.80 14.09 -14.46
C GLY A 20 8.72 12.89 -14.21
N LYS A 21 9.46 12.86 -13.10
CA LYS A 21 10.37 11.77 -12.72
C LYS A 21 9.60 10.45 -12.63
N ARG A 22 10.10 9.43 -13.32
CA ARG A 22 9.48 8.10 -13.33
C ARG A 22 10.17 7.17 -12.35
N ILE A 23 9.37 6.53 -11.50
CA ILE A 23 9.82 5.57 -10.51
C ILE A 23 9.00 4.30 -10.67
N THR A 24 9.68 3.17 -10.85
CA THR A 24 9.05 1.85 -10.85
C THR A 24 9.53 1.09 -9.63
N VAL A 25 8.61 0.51 -8.88
CA VAL A 25 8.93 -0.42 -7.80
C VAL A 25 8.44 -1.81 -8.16
N ARG A 26 9.25 -2.82 -7.84
CA ARG A 26 8.92 -4.21 -8.12
C ARG A 26 9.24 -5.09 -6.94
N LEU A 27 8.37 -6.06 -6.69
CA LEU A 27 8.50 -7.02 -5.60
C LEU A 27 8.44 -8.44 -6.17
N ALA A 28 9.39 -9.30 -5.82
CA ALA A 28 9.34 -10.73 -6.15
C ALA A 28 8.69 -11.53 -5.03
N ALA A 29 8.33 -12.79 -5.33
CA ALA A 29 7.88 -13.71 -4.30
C ALA A 29 8.94 -13.90 -3.20
N PRO A 30 8.55 -14.01 -1.92
CA PRO A 30 9.48 -14.35 -0.86
C PRO A 30 10.00 -15.78 -1.06
N VAL A 31 11.28 -15.98 -0.79
CA VAL A 31 11.96 -17.28 -0.91
C VAL A 31 12.74 -17.58 0.37
N PRO A 32 12.86 -18.85 0.75
CA PRO A 32 13.67 -19.23 1.90
C PRO A 32 15.16 -19.01 1.58
N ASP A 33 15.89 -18.47 2.54
CA ASP A 33 17.35 -18.40 2.52
C ASP A 33 17.92 -19.73 3.04
N SER A 34 18.61 -20.48 2.18
CA SER A 34 19.19 -21.77 2.52
C SER A 34 20.33 -21.68 3.54
N GLU A 35 20.97 -20.51 3.70
CA GLU A 35 22.12 -20.36 4.60
C GLU A 35 21.70 -20.01 6.03
N THR A 36 20.69 -19.17 6.19
CA THR A 36 20.24 -18.64 7.49
C THR A 36 19.00 -19.35 8.02
N GLY A 37 18.20 -19.98 7.15
CA GLY A 37 16.87 -20.50 7.50
C GLY A 37 15.79 -19.42 7.57
N ASP A 38 16.15 -18.15 7.36
CA ASP A 38 15.22 -17.03 7.26
C ASP A 38 14.57 -16.98 5.87
N TRP A 39 13.70 -16.01 5.65
CA TRP A 39 13.11 -15.71 4.35
C TRP A 39 13.64 -14.37 3.84
N TYR A 40 13.77 -14.25 2.51
CA TYR A 40 14.00 -12.94 1.90
C TYR A 40 13.03 -12.68 0.75
N CYS A 41 12.78 -11.39 0.52
CA CYS A 41 12.01 -10.91 -0.60
C CYS A 41 12.86 -9.91 -1.40
N LEU A 42 13.04 -10.18 -2.71
CA LEU A 42 13.73 -9.26 -3.60
C LEU A 42 12.81 -8.08 -3.91
N SER A 43 13.37 -6.89 -3.77
CA SER A 43 12.73 -5.63 -4.10
C SER A 43 13.61 -4.84 -5.06
N GLU A 44 13.00 -4.17 -6.02
CA GLU A 44 13.67 -3.29 -6.97
C GLU A 44 13.04 -1.91 -6.92
N ILE A 45 13.89 -0.87 -6.93
CA ILE A 45 13.47 0.52 -7.13
C ILE A 45 14.23 1.01 -8.36
N ALA A 46 13.51 1.33 -9.42
CA ALA A 46 14.04 1.88 -10.66
C ALA A 46 13.68 3.36 -10.78
N VAL A 47 14.68 4.23 -10.94
CA VAL A 47 14.52 5.67 -11.13
C VAL A 47 15.20 6.05 -12.43
N ASN A 48 14.46 6.59 -13.40
CA ASN A 48 14.99 7.02 -14.70
C ASN A 48 16.02 6.00 -15.27
N GLU A 49 15.61 4.73 -15.38
CA GLU A 49 16.40 3.59 -15.90
C GLU A 49 17.50 3.01 -14.98
N LYS A 50 17.82 3.66 -13.85
CA LYS A 50 18.72 3.09 -12.85
C LYS A 50 17.94 2.27 -11.83
N ALA A 51 18.13 0.95 -11.86
CA ALA A 51 17.50 0.01 -10.93
C ALA A 51 18.44 -0.40 -9.78
N GLU A 52 17.95 -0.33 -8.55
CA GLU A 52 18.63 -0.85 -7.37
C GLU A 52 17.81 -2.01 -6.77
N ARG A 53 18.39 -3.21 -6.80
CA ARG A 53 17.83 -4.41 -6.17
C ARG A 53 18.37 -4.62 -4.77
N ARG A 54 17.51 -5.07 -3.86
CA ARG A 54 17.89 -5.52 -2.52
C ARG A 54 17.08 -6.72 -2.07
N ARG A 55 17.73 -7.61 -1.32
CA ARG A 55 17.09 -8.64 -0.51
C ARG A 55 16.65 -8.03 0.81
N ASN A 56 15.38 -8.20 1.18
CA ASN A 56 14.84 -7.79 2.48
C ASN A 56 14.51 -9.06 3.27
N TYR A 57 15.14 -9.22 4.42
CA TYR A 57 15.09 -10.43 5.21
C TYR A 57 14.00 -10.36 6.29
N GLY A 58 13.43 -11.50 6.64
CA GLY A 58 12.51 -11.65 7.77
C GLY A 58 12.42 -13.11 8.20
N THR A 59 11.96 -13.36 9.43
CA THR A 59 11.86 -14.71 9.98
C THR A 59 10.68 -15.50 9.39
N SER A 60 9.90 -14.88 8.50
CA SER A 60 8.78 -15.48 7.78
C SER A 60 8.61 -14.83 6.40
N PRO A 61 7.92 -15.49 5.44
CA PRO A 61 7.67 -14.91 4.12
C PRO A 61 6.96 -13.55 4.20
N PHE A 62 6.00 -13.41 5.13
CA PHE A 62 5.25 -12.17 5.33
C PHE A 62 6.12 -11.05 5.90
N GLN A 63 7.01 -11.36 6.84
CA GLN A 63 7.93 -10.36 7.37
C GLN A 63 8.88 -9.86 6.29
N ALA A 64 9.44 -10.75 5.46
CA ALA A 64 10.29 -10.35 4.33
C ALA A 64 9.57 -9.42 3.35
N ILE A 65 8.28 -9.66 3.08
CA ILE A 65 7.42 -8.76 2.29
C ILE A 65 7.24 -7.41 3.01
N ILE A 66 6.93 -7.41 4.30
CA ILE A 66 6.74 -6.18 5.09
C ILE A 66 8.00 -5.30 5.06
N GLU A 67 9.18 -5.92 5.21
CA GLU A 67 10.45 -5.21 5.14
C GLU A 67 10.71 -4.62 3.74
N ALA A 68 10.37 -5.37 2.68
CA ALA A 68 10.44 -4.86 1.31
C ALA A 68 9.50 -3.68 1.05
N LEU A 69 8.25 -3.75 1.53
CA LEU A 69 7.29 -2.64 1.45
C LEU A 69 7.76 -1.43 2.26
N THR A 70 8.38 -1.66 3.43
CA THR A 70 8.97 -0.62 4.26
C THR A 70 10.10 0.09 3.53
N ARG A 71 10.94 -0.64 2.79
CA ARG A 71 11.97 -0.04 1.92
C ARG A 71 11.37 0.91 0.90
N PHE A 72 10.32 0.50 0.17
CA PHE A 72 9.65 1.38 -0.81
C PHE A 72 9.10 2.63 -0.15
N ARG A 73 8.46 2.47 1.00
CA ARG A 73 7.89 3.61 1.70
C ARG A 73 8.95 4.59 2.18
N VAL A 74 10.02 4.13 2.82
CA VAL A 74 11.14 4.99 3.25
C VAL A 74 11.78 5.71 2.06
N PHE A 75 11.82 5.06 0.89
CA PHE A 75 12.28 5.68 -0.34
C PHE A 75 11.37 6.83 -0.79
N PHE A 76 10.05 6.64 -0.79
CA PHE A 76 9.08 7.68 -1.16
C PHE A 76 9.01 8.82 -0.13
N GLU A 77 9.11 8.53 1.17
CA GLU A 77 9.14 9.54 2.24
C GLU A 77 10.35 10.50 2.14
N LYS A 78 11.42 10.07 1.48
CA LYS A 78 12.62 10.90 1.22
C LYS A 78 12.47 11.79 -0.01
N GLN A 79 11.43 11.61 -0.82
CA GLN A 79 11.20 12.47 -1.97
C GLN A 79 10.50 13.76 -1.53
N THR A 80 10.83 14.87 -2.19
CA THR A 80 10.30 16.20 -1.87
C THR A 80 9.03 16.55 -2.65
N GLU A 81 8.79 15.86 -3.76
CA GLU A 81 7.63 16.07 -4.64
C GLU A 81 6.57 14.97 -4.42
N PRO A 82 5.29 15.24 -4.69
CA PRO A 82 4.24 14.23 -4.72
C PRO A 82 4.40 13.30 -5.95
N PHE A 83 4.04 12.03 -5.75
CA PHE A 83 4.03 11.01 -6.79
C PHE A 83 2.63 10.44 -6.95
N VAL A 84 2.20 10.27 -8.19
CA VAL A 84 0.94 9.62 -8.55
C VAL A 84 1.20 8.35 -9.33
N THR A 85 0.33 7.36 -9.19
CA THR A 85 0.40 6.13 -9.99
C THR A 85 0.08 6.43 -11.45
N THR A 86 0.71 5.74 -12.40
CA THR A 86 0.39 5.86 -13.82
C THR A 86 -1.05 5.39 -14.13
N GLU A 87 -1.57 5.76 -15.32
CA GLU A 87 -2.96 5.67 -15.81
C GLU A 87 -3.70 4.32 -15.66
N GLU A 88 -3.07 3.24 -15.22
CA GLU A 88 -3.76 1.96 -14.97
C GLU A 88 -4.74 2.02 -13.77
N TYR A 89 -4.62 3.02 -12.89
CA TYR A 89 -5.55 3.24 -11.78
C TYR A 89 -5.87 4.74 -11.59
N PRO A 90 -6.66 5.35 -12.49
CA PRO A 90 -6.92 6.79 -12.49
C PRO A 90 -7.67 7.29 -11.24
N ASP A 91 -8.39 6.39 -10.55
CA ASP A 91 -9.11 6.69 -9.31
C ASP A 91 -8.31 6.35 -8.03
N ALA A 92 -7.11 5.77 -8.16
CA ALA A 92 -6.25 5.41 -7.02
C ALA A 92 -5.33 6.56 -6.60
N ALA A 93 -5.81 7.80 -6.73
CA ALA A 93 -5.08 9.06 -6.52
C ALA A 93 -4.43 9.24 -5.13
N TYR A 94 -4.52 8.27 -4.23
CA TYR A 94 -4.09 8.40 -2.83
C TYR A 94 -3.15 7.30 -2.31
N VAL A 95 -2.68 6.37 -3.14
CA VAL A 95 -1.82 5.26 -2.64
C VAL A 95 -0.35 5.48 -2.99
N ILE A 96 0.21 6.60 -2.53
CA ILE A 96 1.61 6.57 -2.09
C ILE A 96 1.60 5.59 -0.92
N PHE A 97 2.35 4.48 -1.00
CA PHE A 97 2.42 3.40 -0.02
C PHE A 97 1.92 3.81 1.37
N PRO A 98 0.95 3.08 1.99
CA PRO A 98 0.31 3.50 3.23
C PRO A 98 1.32 4.09 4.21
N LYS A 99 1.10 5.34 4.65
CA LYS A 99 1.96 6.03 5.63
C LYS A 99 2.24 5.11 6.81
N TYR A 100 3.36 5.31 7.49
CA TYR A 100 3.67 4.53 8.68
C TYR A 100 2.52 4.74 9.60
N ILE A 101 1.97 3.64 10.08
CA ILE A 101 1.26 3.68 11.33
C ILE A 101 2.28 3.13 12.32
N PRO A 102 2.99 4.01 13.08
CA PRO A 102 3.91 3.54 14.10
C PRO A 102 3.14 2.63 15.05
N TRP A 103 3.67 1.43 15.28
CA TRP A 103 3.03 0.44 16.17
C TRP A 103 2.90 0.96 17.61
N VAL A 104 3.68 1.97 17.98
CA VAL A 104 3.66 2.63 19.29
C VAL A 104 2.34 3.36 19.57
N TYR A 105 1.60 3.76 18.54
CA TYR A 105 0.27 4.38 18.64
C TYR A 105 -0.82 3.49 18.01
N GLY A 106 -0.46 2.27 17.60
CA GLY A 106 -1.23 1.46 16.66
C GLY A 106 -2.63 1.10 17.15
N LEU A 107 -2.79 0.76 18.43
CA LEU A 107 -4.09 0.35 18.96
C LEU A 107 -5.06 1.52 19.08
N ASP A 108 -4.61 2.65 19.64
CA ASP A 108 -5.47 3.80 19.90
C ASP A 108 -5.89 4.51 18.61
N VAL A 109 -4.96 4.64 17.66
CA VAL A 109 -5.25 5.22 16.34
C VAL A 109 -6.14 4.28 15.54
N TYR A 110 -5.90 2.97 15.60
CA TYR A 110 -6.77 1.97 14.97
C TYR A 110 -8.19 2.00 15.54
N GLN A 111 -8.34 2.02 16.86
CA GLN A 111 -9.64 2.12 17.53
C GLN A 111 -10.37 3.42 17.17
N ARG A 112 -9.64 4.54 17.11
CA ARG A 112 -10.21 5.83 16.73
C ARG A 112 -10.67 5.85 15.27
N LEU A 113 -9.85 5.36 14.34
CA LEU A 113 -10.20 5.29 12.92
C LEU A 113 -11.40 4.34 12.71
N ARG A 114 -11.39 3.18 13.37
CA ARG A 114 -12.52 2.25 13.35
C ARG A 114 -13.80 2.91 13.85
N GLY A 115 -13.76 3.61 15.00
CA GLY A 115 -14.92 4.29 15.55
C GLY A 115 -15.46 5.40 14.64
N MET A 116 -14.60 6.11 13.90
CA MET A 116 -15.04 7.11 12.92
C MET A 116 -15.74 6.47 11.72
N VAL A 117 -15.23 5.34 11.22
CA VAL A 117 -15.85 4.60 10.12
C VAL A 117 -17.19 4.01 10.55
N ASP A 118 -17.27 3.39 11.73
CA ASP A 118 -18.51 2.82 12.26
C ASP A 118 -19.60 3.90 12.43
N ALA A 119 -19.23 5.09 12.91
CA ALA A 119 -20.16 6.21 13.05
C ALA A 119 -20.69 6.73 11.71
N GLU A 120 -19.86 6.72 10.66
CA GLU A 120 -20.28 7.16 9.33
C GLU A 120 -21.17 6.11 8.65
N VAL A 121 -20.86 4.83 8.82
CA VAL A 121 -21.72 3.72 8.37
C VAL A 121 -23.10 3.81 9.03
N GLN A 122 -23.16 4.02 10.35
CA GLN A 122 -24.42 4.15 11.07
C GLN A 122 -25.28 5.31 10.54
N LYS A 123 -24.69 6.47 10.24
CA LYS A 123 -25.43 7.60 9.66
C LYS A 123 -26.07 7.24 8.31
N ILE A 124 -25.35 6.48 7.49
CA ILE A 124 -25.85 6.03 6.18
C ILE A 124 -27.00 5.03 6.38
N GLU A 125 -26.86 4.09 7.31
CA GLU A 125 -27.93 3.12 7.64
C GLU A 125 -29.19 3.82 8.17
N ASP A 126 -29.03 4.80 9.06
CA ASP A 126 -30.13 5.58 9.62
C ASP A 126 -30.85 6.42 8.54
N GLU A 127 -30.09 6.97 7.59
CA GLU A 127 -30.63 7.72 6.46
C GLU A 127 -31.38 6.79 5.48
N LEU A 128 -30.83 5.61 5.19
CA LEU A 128 -31.49 4.60 4.36
C LEU A 128 -32.78 4.10 5.00
N THR A 129 -32.78 3.91 6.32
CA THR A 129 -33.96 3.51 7.10
C THR A 129 -35.04 4.58 7.04
N ARG A 130 -34.69 5.85 7.28
CA ARG A 130 -35.61 6.99 7.15
C ARG A 130 -36.23 7.09 5.76
N ARG A 131 -35.45 6.86 4.70
CA ARG A 131 -35.96 6.86 3.32
C ARG A 131 -36.94 5.72 3.05
N ARG A 132 -36.69 4.53 3.59
CA ARG A 132 -37.59 3.37 3.48
C ARG A 132 -38.91 3.64 4.19
N GLU A 133 -38.87 4.17 5.41
CA GLU A 133 -40.07 4.52 6.18
C GLU A 133 -40.89 5.64 5.51
N ALA A 134 -40.22 6.67 4.97
CA ALA A 134 -40.88 7.74 4.23
C ALA A 134 -41.55 7.25 2.93
N ARG A 135 -41.02 6.19 2.31
CA ARG A 135 -41.60 5.57 1.12
C ARG A 135 -42.81 4.69 1.46
N GLY A 136 -42.73 3.89 2.53
CA GLY A 136 -43.85 3.08 3.01
C GLY A 136 -45.07 3.93 3.38
N ARG A 137 -44.87 5.07 4.06
CA ARG A 137 -45.98 6.00 4.40
C ARG A 137 -46.64 6.67 3.19
N LYS A 138 -45.98 6.73 2.04
CA LYS A 138 -46.55 7.27 0.79
C LYS A 138 -47.31 6.23 -0.03
N GLU A 139 -47.11 4.94 0.25
CA GLU A 139 -47.79 3.84 -0.44
C GLU A 139 -49.07 3.40 0.31
N GLU A 140 -49.25 3.81 1.57
CA GLU A 140 -50.41 3.52 2.42
C GLU A 140 -51.45 4.66 2.53
N GLY A 141 -51.22 5.81 1.90
CA GLY A 141 -52.14 6.96 1.86
C GLY A 141 -52.59 7.28 0.44
#